data_AF-A0AAE4YXJ5-F1
#
_entry.id   AF-A0AAE4YXJ5-F1
#
_cell.length_a   1.000
_cell.length_b   1.000
_cell.length_c   1.000
_cell.angle_alpha   90.00
_cell.angle_beta   90.00
_cell.angle_gamma   90.00
#
_symmetry.space_group_name_H-M   'P 1'
#
loop_
_entity.id
_entity.type
_entity.pdbx_description
1 polymer ?
#
loop_
_entity_poly.entity_id
_entity_poly.type
_entity_poly.pdbx_seq_one_letter_code
_entity_poly.pdbx_strand_id
1 'polypeptide(L)' 'MDGEIWFNGEFVAWKDAKIHVLTHGLHYANAVFEGERAYGG' A
#
# COMPACT_ATOMS: atom_id res chain seq x y z
N MET A 1 -1.81 -6.80 -13.65
CA MET A 1 -0.95 -5.66 -13.27
C MET A 1 0.33 -6.26 -12.77
N ASP A 2 1.42 -6.04 -13.48
CA ASP A 2 2.76 -6.47 -13.06
C ASP A 2 3.41 -5.26 -12.38
N GLY A 3 3.93 -5.46 -11.17
CA GLY A 3 4.49 -4.41 -10.33
C GLY A 3 4.74 -4.87 -8.89
N GLU A 4 5.46 -4.06 -8.13
CA GLU A 4 5.79 -4.29 -6.73
C GLU A 4 5.23 -3.16 -5.86
N ILE A 5 4.85 -3.49 -4.63
CA ILE A 5 4.44 -2.54 -3.61
C ILE A 5 5.49 -2.62 -2.50
N TRP A 6 6.00 -1.48 -2.06
CA TRP A 6 6.79 -1.43 -0.85
C TRP A 6 5.85 -1.56 0.36
N PHE A 7 6.01 -2.62 1.13
CA PHE A 7 5.14 -2.94 2.25
C PHE A 7 5.95 -3.38 3.46
N ASN A 8 5.93 -2.58 4.53
CA ASN A 8 6.60 -2.86 5.81
C ASN A 8 8.11 -3.14 5.71
N GLY A 9 8.83 -2.41 4.83
CA GLY A 9 10.27 -2.53 4.69
C GLY A 9 10.75 -3.40 3.52
N GLU A 10 9.84 -4.09 2.84
CA GLU A 10 10.19 -5.03 1.76
C GLU A 10 9.37 -4.74 0.50
N PHE A 11 9.92 -5.09 -0.67
CA PHE A 11 9.16 -5.10 -1.92
C PHE A 11 8.42 -6.43 -2.06
N VAL A 12 7.10 -6.34 -2.20
CA VAL A 12 6.21 -7.49 -2.41
C VAL A 12 5.53 -7.39 -3.77
N ALA A 13 5.28 -8.52 -4.42
CA ALA A 13 4.51 -8.52 -5.66
C ALA A 13 3.12 -7.93 -5.41
N TRP A 14 2.63 -7.10 -6.34
CA TRP A 14 1.36 -6.37 -6.21
C TRP A 14 0.19 -7.26 -5.76
N LYS A 15 0.08 -8.46 -6.34
CA LYS A 15 -0.99 -9.44 -6.04
C LYS A 15 -0.98 -9.99 -4.61
N ASP A 16 0.18 -9.92 -3.95
CA ASP A 16 0.45 -10.50 -2.63
C ASP A 16 0.38 -9.46 -1.51
N ALA A 17 0.32 -8.16 -1.84
CA ALA A 17 0.11 -7.07 -0.89
C ALA A 17 -1.33 -7.08 -0.33
N LYS A 18 -1.57 -7.91 0.68
CA LYS A 18 -2.89 -8.10 1.31
C LYS A 18 -2.88 -7.64 2.77
N ILE A 19 -4.03 -7.18 3.25
CA ILE A 19 -4.30 -6.93 4.68
C ILE A 19 -5.47 -7.80 5.14
N HIS A 20 -5.55 -8.05 6.46
CA HIS A 20 -6.68 -8.79 7.03
C HIS A 20 -7.97 -7.97 6.98
N VAL A 21 -9.13 -8.61 6.81
CA VAL A 21 -10.42 -7.90 6.72
C VAL A 21 -10.70 -7.07 7.97
N LEU A 22 -10.32 -7.54 9.16
CA LEU A 22 -10.47 -6.82 10.44
C LEU A 22 -9.49 -5.65 10.66
N THR A 23 -8.74 -5.23 9.63
CA THR A 23 -7.84 -4.07 9.75
C THR A 23 -8.64 -2.83 10.16
N HIS A 24 -8.17 -2.13 11.19
CA HIS A 24 -8.87 -0.98 11.78
C HIS A 24 -9.09 0.16 10.77
N GLY A 25 -8.13 0.37 9.86
CA GLY A 25 -8.24 1.35 8.78
C GLY A 25 -9.46 1.14 7.88
N LEU A 26 -9.91 -0.12 7.70
CA LEU A 26 -11.07 -0.45 6.88
C LEU A 26 -12.41 -0.12 7.57
N HIS A 27 -12.45 -0.17 8.89
CA HIS A 27 -13.69 -0.02 9.66
C HIS A 27 -13.89 1.38 10.23
N TYR A 28 -12.79 2.08 10.53
CA TYR A 28 -12.81 3.36 11.25
C TYR A 28 -12.01 4.45 10.55
N ALA A 29 -11.60 4.24 9.29
CA ALA A 29 -10.78 5.17 8.51
C ALA A 29 -9.49 5.62 9.24
N ASN A 30 -8.96 4.77 10.12
CA ASN A 30 -7.73 5.05 10.87
C ASN A 30 -6.51 4.73 10.02
N ALA A 31 -6.21 5.63 9.09
CA ALA A 31 -5.02 5.62 8.27
C ALA A 31 -4.67 7.06 7.86
N VAL A 32 -3.39 7.30 7.59
CA VAL A 32 -2.90 8.51 6.96
C VAL A 32 -2.27 8.15 5.62
N PHE A 33 -2.35 9.04 4.65
CA PHE A 33 -1.73 8.86 3.34
C PHE A 33 -1.22 10.19 2.81
N GLU A 34 -0.26 10.12 1.91
CA GLU A 34 0.30 11.26 1.19
C GLU A 34 0.20 11.03 -0.32
N GLY A 35 0.20 12.13 -1.07
CA GLY A 35 0.18 12.10 -2.53
C GLY A 35 1.47 12.67 -3.09
N GLU A 36 2.18 11.88 -3.88
CA GLU A 36 3.42 12.28 -4.53
C GLU A 36 3.30 12.27 -6.05
N ARG A 37 4.18 13.02 -6.73
CA ARG A 37 4.30 13.00 -8.19
C ARG A 37 5.76 12.93 -8.59
N ALA A 38 6.10 11.89 -9.36
CA ALA A 38 7.38 11.78 -10.03
C ALA A 38 7.31 12.44 -11.42
N TYR A 39 8.36 13.18 -11.78
CA TYR A 39 8.56 13.72 -13.11
C TYR A 39 9.74 12.99 -13.77
N GLY A 40 9.76 12.91 -15.09
CA GLY A 40 10.80 12.20 -15.84
C GLY A 40 12.17 12.77 -15.50
N GLY A 41 12.91 12.02 -14.68
CA GLY A 41 14.18 12.44 -14.09
C GLY A 41 15.24 12.81 -15.11
#